data_AF-A0A5S5MC82-F1
#
_entry.id   AF-A0A5S5MC82-F1
#
_cell.length_a   1.000
_cell.length_b   1.000
_cell.length_c   1.000
_cell.angle_alpha   90.00
_cell.angle_beta   90.00
_cell.angle_gamma   90.00
#
_symmetry.space_group_name_H-M   'P 1'
#
loop_
_entity.id
_entity.type
_entity.pdbx_description
1 polymer ?
#
loop_
_entity_poly.entity_id
_entity_poly.type
_entity_poly.pdbx_seq_one_letter_code
_entity_poly.pdbx_strand_id
1 'polypeptide(L)' 'MKKISLDDHKKYGAEFYELRDRIMDIVQPLRKVYPRADAKAEALLSAMEGFRTIMDDIVCGEYPQLPDMERVYYPRNPGQ' A
#
# COMPACT_ATOMS: atom_id res chain seq x y z
N MET A 1 -19.96 12.67 -3.41
CA MET A 1 -18.51 12.60 -3.12
C MET A 1 -17.75 13.28 -4.24
N LYS A 2 -16.69 14.04 -3.93
CA LYS A 2 -15.77 14.55 -4.97
C LYS A 2 -14.86 13.40 -5.39
N LYS A 3 -14.67 13.27 -6.70
CA LYS A 3 -13.83 12.22 -7.31
C LYS A 3 -12.36 12.61 -7.24
N ILE A 4 -11.50 11.69 -6.81
CA ILE A 4 -10.03 11.85 -6.85
C ILE A 4 -9.56 11.58 -8.28
N SER A 5 -8.53 12.29 -8.77
CA SER A 5 -8.01 12.05 -10.12
C SER A 5 -7.25 10.73 -10.20
N LEU A 6 -7.20 10.11 -11.38
CA LEU A 6 -6.47 8.85 -11.57
C LEU A 6 -4.96 9.03 -11.36
N ASP A 7 -4.44 10.20 -11.71
CA ASP A 7 -3.03 10.54 -11.51
C ASP A 7 -2.70 10.72 -10.02
N ASP A 8 -3.61 11.33 -9.25
CA ASP A 8 -3.47 11.40 -7.79
C ASP A 8 -3.52 10.01 -7.16
N HIS A 9 -4.44 9.13 -7.60
CA HIS A 9 -4.43 7.74 -7.15
C HIS A 9 -3.10 7.05 -7.44
N LYS A 10 -2.56 7.19 -8.65
CA LYS A 10 -1.27 6.60 -9.04
C LYS A 10 -0.13 7.13 -8.16
N LYS A 11 -0.14 8.42 -7.88
CA LYS A 11 0.82 9.06 -6.97
C LYS A 11 0.70 8.48 -5.56
N TYR A 12 -0.50 8.42 -4.99
CA TYR A 12 -0.74 7.87 -3.65
C TYR A 12 -0.37 6.37 -3.57
N GLY A 13 -0.62 5.60 -4.63
CA GLY A 13 -0.19 4.20 -4.73
C GLY A 13 1.34 4.07 -4.68
N ALA A 14 2.06 4.90 -5.43
CA ALA A 14 3.52 4.91 -5.39
C ALA A 14 4.07 5.31 -4.01
N GLU A 15 3.53 6.39 -3.41
CA GLU A 15 3.91 6.87 -2.08
C GLU A 15 3.63 5.82 -0.99
N PHE A 16 2.55 5.04 -1.12
CA PHE A 16 2.23 3.94 -0.23
C PHE A 16 3.33 2.86 -0.21
N TYR A 17 3.75 2.40 -1.40
CA TYR A 17 4.79 1.37 -1.49
C TYR A 17 6.15 1.88 -1.05
N GLU A 18 6.50 3.13 -1.39
CA GLU A 18 7.73 3.75 -0.88
C GLU A 18 7.75 3.81 0.66
N LEU A 19 6.64 4.21 1.29
CA LEU A 19 6.53 4.26 2.74
C LEU A 19 6.66 2.86 3.37
N ARG A 20 6.02 1.85 2.78
CA ARG A 20 6.09 0.45 3.23
C ARG A 20 7.54 -0.05 3.23
N ASP A 21 8.25 0.21 2.13
CA ASP A 21 9.64 -0.23 1.97
C ASP A 21 10.57 0.50 2.97
N ARG A 22 10.38 1.81 3.14
CA ARG A 22 11.14 2.59 4.15
C ARG A 22 10.91 2.10 5.58
N ILE A 23 9.69 1.68 5.92
CA ILE A 23 9.41 1.06 7.22
C ILE A 23 10.20 -0.24 7.38
N MET A 24 10.24 -1.07 6.34
CA MET A 24 11.03 -2.32 6.36
C MET A 24 12.52 -2.05 6.54
N ASP A 25 13.06 -1.04 5.84
CA ASP A 25 14.47 -0.64 5.95
C ASP A 25 14.85 -0.19 7.37
N ILE A 26 13.93 0.49 8.08
CA ILE A 26 14.13 0.91 9.48
C ILE A 26 14.03 -0.29 10.43
N VAL A 27 13.06 -1.18 10.20
CA VAL A 27 12.79 -2.32 11.09
C VAL A 27 13.93 -3.34 11.03
N GLN A 28 14.47 -3.64 9.83
CA GLN A 28 15.51 -4.65 9.65
C GLN A 28 16.71 -4.52 10.61
N PRO A 29 17.38 -3.36 10.75
CA PRO A 29 18.46 -3.21 11.72
C PRO A 29 17.98 -3.25 13.17
N LEU A 30 16.76 -2.78 13.47
CA LEU A 30 16.21 -2.75 14.83
C LEU A 30 15.94 -4.16 15.39
N ARG A 31 15.65 -5.15 14.54
CA ARG A 31 15.46 -6.56 14.95
C ARG A 31 16.62 -7.12 15.77
N LYS A 32 17.84 -6.66 15.49
CA LYS A 32 19.07 -7.14 16.16
C LYS A 32 19.19 -6.66 17.61
N VAL A 33 18.52 -5.56 17.96
CA VAL A 33 18.66 -4.88 19.25
C VAL A 33 17.34 -4.76 20.03
N TYR A 34 16.20 -4.95 19.36
CA TYR A 34 14.88 -4.86 19.97
C TYR A 34 13.99 -6.03 19.52
N PRO A 35 13.87 -7.09 20.35
CA PRO A 35 13.13 -8.31 20.01
C PRO A 35 11.64 -8.11 19.65
N ARG A 36 11.03 -6.99 20.06
CA ARG A 36 9.62 -6.66 19.73
C ARG A 36 9.48 -5.84 18.45
N ALA A 37 10.57 -5.54 17.74
CA ALA A 37 10.55 -4.76 16.50
C ALA A 37 9.71 -5.46 15.42
N ASP A 38 9.78 -6.80 15.34
CA ASP A 38 9.00 -7.58 14.37
C ASP A 38 7.50 -7.48 14.59
N ALA A 39 7.04 -7.73 15.82
CA ALA A 39 5.62 -7.64 16.14
C ALA A 39 5.06 -6.22 15.90
N LYS A 40 5.87 -5.18 16.12
CA LYS A 40 5.46 -3.79 15.85
C LYS A 40 5.47 -3.47 14.36
N ALA A 41 6.43 -3.97 13.61
CA ALA A 41 6.48 -3.83 12.17
C ALA A 41 5.30 -4.54 11.50
N GLU A 42 5.00 -5.76 11.92
CA GLU A 42 3.85 -6.53 11.42
C GLU A 42 2.53 -5.79 11.68
N ALA A 43 2.33 -5.27 12.89
CA ALA A 43 1.14 -4.47 13.21
C ALA A 43 1.03 -3.21 12.35
N LEU A 44 2.14 -2.52 12.09
CA LEU A 44 2.16 -1.32 11.24
C LEU A 44 1.85 -1.66 9.78
N LEU A 45 2.49 -2.70 9.24
CA LEU A 45 2.25 -3.18 7.88
C LEU A 45 0.80 -3.65 7.71
N SER A 46 0.24 -4.33 8.70
CA SER A 46 -1.16 -4.75 8.69
C SER A 46 -2.12 -3.56 8.63
N ALA A 47 -1.87 -2.51 9.41
CA ALA A 47 -2.65 -1.27 9.35
C ALA A 47 -2.52 -0.58 7.98
N MET A 48 -1.32 -0.55 7.41
CA MET A 48 -1.09 -0.03 6.05
C MET A 48 -1.84 -0.82 4.98
N GLU A 49 -1.83 -2.16 5.04
CA GLU A 49 -2.61 -2.99 4.11
C GLU A 49 -4.12 -2.75 4.22
N GLY A 50 -4.63 -2.50 5.43
CA GLY A 50 -6.00 -2.07 5.64
C GLY A 50 -6.30 -0.74 4.93
N PHE A 51 -5.42 0.25 5.06
CA PHE A 51 -5.55 1.54 4.37
C PHE A 51 -5.49 1.38 2.84
N ARG A 52 -4.57 0.57 2.33
CA ARG A 52 -4.43 0.27 0.90
C ARG A 52 -5.71 -0.32 0.31
N THR A 53 -6.36 -1.22 1.03
CA THR A 53 -7.63 -1.85 0.62
C THR A 53 -8.74 -0.81 0.46
N ILE A 54 -8.85 0.13 1.40
CA ILE A 54 -9.83 1.23 1.32
C ILE A 54 -9.56 2.10 0.08
N MET A 55 -8.31 2.42 -0.20
CA MET A 55 -7.94 3.21 -1.38
C MET A 55 -8.24 2.46 -2.69
N ASP A 56 -8.04 1.14 -2.73
CA ASP A 56 -8.42 0.27 -3.86
C ASP A 56 -9.94 0.28 -4.10
N ASP A 57 -10.73 0.11 -3.03
CA ASP A 57 -12.20 0.16 -3.11
C ASP A 57 -12.70 1.51 -3.64
N ILE A 58 -12.07 2.61 -3.20
CA ILE A 58 -12.41 3.96 -3.66
C ILE A 58 -12.11 4.11 -5.16
N VAL A 59 -10.90 3.75 -5.62
CA VAL A 59 -10.56 3.92 -7.05
C VAL A 59 -11.41 3.01 -7.94
N CYS A 60 -11.71 1.78 -7.52
CA CYS A 60 -12.61 0.88 -8.23
C CYS A 60 -14.04 1.43 -8.30
N GLY A 61 -14.53 2.05 -7.23
CA GLY A 61 -15.84 2.72 -7.23
C GLY A 61 -15.89 3.97 -8.11
N GLU A 62 -14.80 4.73 -8.16
CA GLU A 62 -14.70 5.95 -8.98
C GLU A 62 -14.45 5.67 -10.47
N TYR A 63 -13.81 4.55 -10.78
CA TYR A 63 -13.36 4.15 -12.12
C TYR A 63 -13.62 2.66 -12.39
N PRO A 64 -14.89 2.22 -12.48
CA PRO A 64 -15.25 0.80 -12.65
C PRO A 64 -14.79 0.20 -13.99
N GLN A 65 -14.45 1.03 -14.98
CA GLN A 65 -13.94 0.62 -16.27
C GLN A 65 -12.42 0.40 -16.32
N LEU A 66 -11.69 0.68 -15.23
CA LEU A 66 -10.25 0.46 -15.19
C LEU A 66 -9.94 -1.04 -15.39
N PRO A 67 -9.02 -1.39 -16.30
CA PRO A 67 -8.59 -2.77 -16.46
C PRO A 67 -7.94 -3.28 -15.17
N ASP A 68 -8.13 -4.57 -14.86
CA ASP A 68 -7.53 -5.23 -13.68
C ASP A 68 -6.00 -5.09 -13.59
N MET A 69 -5.32 -4.94 -14.74
CA MET A 69 -3.87 -4.72 -14.85
C MET A 69 -3.44 -3.29 -14.48
N GLU A 70 -4.37 -2.34 -14.37
CA GLU A 70 -4.13 -0.95 -13.96
C GLU A 70 -4.55 -0.68 -12.51
N ARG A 71 -4.81 -1.74 -11.72
CA ARG A 71 -5.16 -1.60 -10.30
C ARG A 71 -4.03 -0.90 -9.55
N VAL A 72 -4.29 0.37 -9.24
CA VAL A 72 -3.32 1.33 -8.74
C VAL A 72 -2.71 0.92 -7.39
N TYR A 73 -3.51 0.30 -6.53
CA TYR A 73 -3.11 -0.13 -5.20
C TYR A 73 -2.91 -1.65 -5.10
N TYR A 74 -3.08 -2.40 -6.18
CA TYR A 74 -2.72 -3.81 -6.31
C TYR A 74 -2.05 -4.00 -7.67
N PRO A 75 -0.75 -3.67 -7.83
CA PRO A 75 -0.02 -4.10 -9.01
C PRO A 75 0.02 -5.63 -8.94
N ARG A 76 -0.90 -6.31 -9.62
CA ARG A 76 -0.80 -7.76 -9.84
C ARG A 76 0.46 -7.95 -10.66
N ASN A 77 1.53 -8.44 -10.03
CA ASN A 77 2.60 -9.04 -10.80
C ASN A 77 1.96 -10.15 -11.64
N PRO A 78 2.07 -10.14 -12.98
CA PRO A 78 1.59 -11.24 -13.79
C PRO A 78 2.42 -12.47 -13.44
N GLY A 79 1.84 -13.39 -12.64
CA GLY A 79 2.53 -14.60 -12.16
C GLY A 79 2.29 -14.96 -10.68
N GLN A 80 1.55 -14.15 -9.92
CA GLN A 80 0.98 -14.55 -8.62
C GLN A 80 -0.54 -14.73 -8.70
#